data_AF-A0A7C6LGC4-F1
#
_entry.id   AF-A0A7C6LGC4-F1
#
_cell.length_a   1.000
_cell.length_b   1.000
_cell.length_c   1.000
_cell.angle_alpha   90.00
_cell.angle_beta   90.00
_cell.angle_gamma   90.00
#
_symmetry.space_group_name_H-M   'P 1'
#
loop_
_entity.id
_entity.type
_entity.pdbx_description
1 polymer ?
#
loop_
_entity_poly.entity_id
_entity_poly.type
_entity_poly.pdbx_seq_one_letter_code
_entity_poly.pdbx_strand_id
1 'polypeptide(L)'
;MAVSAWPAALALGTEVSDRVDKAAQEAQKRYQEKVKRLEPRPRIARDLFRAFLTGGILSIIGQGFFDAFSRIEPSEGEAVAATLAAMIFLGALLTALGVYDEIAEFAGAGAAVPITGFANTVVAAAMDFRREGFILGLGCKMFLIAGPILVWGTVAGFFAGLLKIAVLSLLR
;
A
#
# COMPACT_ATOMS: atom_id res chain seq x y z
N MET A 1 -7.17 42.66 -41.72
CA MET A 1 -5.92 43.08 -41.04
C MET A 1 -5.61 42.31 -39.75
N ALA A 2 -6.57 41.70 -39.05
CA ALA A 2 -6.30 41.00 -37.79
C ALA A 2 -5.67 39.59 -37.93
N VAL A 3 -5.88 38.90 -39.06
CA VAL A 3 -5.45 37.50 -39.25
C VAL A 3 -3.93 37.35 -39.43
N SER A 4 -3.24 38.38 -39.96
CA SER A 4 -1.78 38.34 -40.17
C SER A 4 -0.95 38.44 -38.87
N ALA A 5 -1.55 38.89 -37.77
CA ALA A 5 -0.89 39.03 -36.47
C ALA A 5 -1.05 37.79 -35.56
N TRP A 6 -1.92 36.84 -35.93
CA TRP A 6 -2.20 35.64 -35.16
C TRP A 6 -0.98 34.74 -34.88
N PRO A 7 -0.05 34.52 -35.84
CA PRO A 7 1.15 33.70 -35.59
C PRO A 7 2.09 34.33 -34.57
N ALA A 8 2.22 35.67 -34.57
CA ALA A 8 3.04 36.39 -33.62
C ALA A 8 2.43 36.37 -32.21
N ALA A 9 1.11 36.48 -32.09
CA ALA A 9 0.40 36.37 -30.83
C ALA A 9 0.48 34.96 -30.22
N LEU A 10 0.39 33.91 -31.03
CA LEU A 10 0.59 32.51 -30.61
C LEU A 10 2.02 32.27 -30.14
N ALA A 11 3.02 32.77 -30.87
CA ALA A 11 4.43 32.64 -30.49
C ALA A 11 4.71 33.33 -29.15
N LEU A 12 4.19 34.55 -28.95
CA LEU A 12 4.25 35.27 -27.67
C LEU A 12 3.54 34.49 -26.54
N GLY A 13 2.38 33.90 -26.83
CA GLY A 13 1.64 33.07 -25.87
C GLY A 13 2.41 31.82 -25.45
N THR A 14 3.03 31.11 -26.39
CA THR A 14 3.88 29.94 -26.09
C THR A 14 5.14 30.33 -25.33
N GLU A 15 5.77 31.46 -25.68
CA GLU A 15 6.98 31.92 -25.01
C GLU A 15 6.70 32.39 -23.57
N VAL A 16 5.54 33.00 -23.33
CA VAL A 16 5.06 33.35 -21.99
C VAL A 16 4.71 32.08 -21.20
N SER A 17 4.02 31.11 -21.81
CA SER A 17 3.72 29.82 -21.15
C SER A 17 5.02 29.10 -20.73
N ASP A 18 5.99 28.99 -21.63
CA ASP A 18 7.28 28.33 -21.35
C ASP A 18 8.07 29.03 -20.22
N ARG A 19 8.00 30.36 -20.14
CA ARG A 19 8.65 31.13 -19.05
C ARG A 19 7.92 30.91 -17.72
N VAL A 20 6.59 30.86 -17.73
CA VAL A 20 5.77 30.57 -16.55
C VAL A 20 6.03 29.15 -16.05
N ASP A 21 6.08 28.17 -16.95
CA ASP A 21 6.34 26.76 -16.63
C ASP A 21 7.76 26.57 -16.07
N LYS A 22 8.77 27.22 -16.67
CA LYS A 22 10.15 27.21 -16.14
C LYS A 22 10.25 27.86 -14.75
N ALA A 23 9.62 29.02 -14.55
CA ALA A 23 9.61 29.68 -13.25
C ALA A 23 8.91 28.83 -12.18
N ALA A 24 7.81 28.16 -12.52
CA ALA A 24 7.11 27.23 -11.63
C ALA A 24 7.98 26.01 -11.28
N GLN A 25 8.68 25.43 -12.26
CA GLN A 25 9.63 24.33 -12.04
C GLN A 25 10.81 24.75 -11.16
N GLU A 26 11.37 25.94 -11.36
CA GLU A 26 12.45 26.47 -10.54
C GLU A 26 12.01 26.73 -9.10
N ALA A 27 10.82 27.31 -8.91
CA ALA A 27 10.23 27.49 -7.59
C ALA A 27 10.01 26.15 -6.88
N GLN A 28 9.51 25.14 -7.59
CA GLN A 28 9.32 23.80 -7.07
C GLN A 28 10.65 23.14 -6.68
N LYS A 29 11.69 23.26 -7.52
CA LYS A 29 13.04 22.75 -7.20
C LYS A 29 13.61 23.43 -5.95
N ARG A 30 13.48 24.74 -5.84
CA ARG A 30 13.98 25.53 -4.70
C ARG A 30 13.24 25.18 -3.41
N TYR A 31 11.95 24.87 -3.49
CA TYR A 31 11.17 24.36 -2.37
C TYR A 31 11.62 22.95 -1.97
N GLN A 32 11.78 22.04 -2.93
CA GLN A 32 12.28 20.68 -2.71
C GLN A 32 13.67 20.67 -2.04
N GLU A 33 14.57 21.56 -2.45
CA GLU A 33 15.88 21.72 -1.82
C GLU A 33 15.78 22.21 -0.38
N LYS A 34 14.85 23.13 -0.08
CA LYS A 34 14.58 23.57 1.29
C LYS A 34 14.04 22.41 2.13
N VAL A 35 13.12 21.61 1.61
CA VAL A 35 12.57 20.44 2.31
C VAL A 35 13.69 19.44 2.60
N LYS A 36 14.51 19.07 1.61
CA LYS A 36 15.66 18.16 1.78
C LYS A 36 16.67 18.65 2.82
N ARG A 37 16.86 19.96 2.96
CA ARG A 37 17.76 20.54 3.96
C ARG A 37 17.18 20.53 5.38
N LEU A 38 15.85 20.58 5.49
CA LEU A 38 15.14 20.62 6.77
C LEU A 38 14.65 19.23 7.22
N GLU A 39 14.71 18.22 6.36
CA GLU A 39 14.32 16.86 6.68
C GLU A 39 15.19 16.28 7.82
N PRO A 40 14.57 15.89 8.95
CA PRO A 40 15.31 15.22 10.01
C PRO A 40 15.79 13.85 9.52
N ARG A 41 17.06 13.52 9.79
CA ARG A 41 17.61 12.22 9.41
C ARG A 41 16.84 11.10 10.12
N PRO A 42 16.29 10.11 9.40
CA PRO A 42 15.61 8.98 10.03
C PRO A 42 16.61 8.18 10.86
N ARG A 43 16.17 7.67 12.01
CA ARG A 43 17.01 6.85 12.90
C ARG A 43 16.93 5.40 12.42
N ILE A 44 17.54 5.13 11.27
CA ILE A 44 17.42 3.86 10.52
C ILE A 44 17.56 2.64 11.43
N ALA A 45 18.59 2.58 12.28
CA ALA A 45 18.82 1.43 13.16
C ALA A 45 17.68 1.20 14.16
N ARG A 46 17.12 2.27 14.74
CA ARG A 46 15.99 2.18 15.68
C ARG A 46 14.73 1.74 14.97
N ASP A 47 14.45 2.34 13.81
CA ASP A 47 13.22 2.09 13.07
C ASP A 47 13.24 0.66 12.49
N LEU A 48 14.40 0.18 12.04
CA LEU A 48 14.62 -1.21 11.63
C LEU A 48 14.43 -2.19 12.80
N PHE A 49 14.98 -1.88 13.97
CA PHE A 49 14.82 -2.73 15.15
C PHE A 49 13.34 -2.84 15.58
N ARG A 50 12.62 -1.73 15.59
CA ARG A 50 11.17 -1.71 15.87
C ARG A 50 10.39 -2.50 14.83
N ALA A 51 10.68 -2.30 13.55
CA ALA A 51 10.01 -3.02 12.47
C ALA A 51 10.25 -4.54 12.55
N PHE A 52 11.49 -4.95 12.82
CA PHE A 52 11.84 -6.35 13.01
C PHE A 52 11.11 -6.97 14.21
N LEU A 53 11.13 -6.28 15.36
CA LEU A 53 10.51 -6.79 16.58
C LEU A 53 9.00 -6.92 16.43
N THR A 54 8.31 -5.89 15.94
CA THR A 54 6.86 -5.93 15.77
C THR A 54 6.43 -6.92 14.70
N GLY A 55 7.13 -6.95 13.56
CA GLY A 55 6.87 -7.94 12.50
C GLY A 55 7.09 -9.37 12.98
N GLY A 56 8.15 -9.61 13.76
CA GLY A 56 8.41 -10.89 14.41
C GLY A 56 7.31 -11.29 15.39
N ILE A 57 6.84 -10.38 16.24
CA ILE A 57 5.74 -10.65 17.18
C ILE A 57 4.44 -11.01 16.44
N LEU A 58 4.08 -10.23 15.41
CA LEU A 58 2.90 -10.53 14.57
C LEU A 58 3.02 -11.89 13.86
N SER A 59 4.25 -12.26 13.46
CA SER A 59 4.51 -13.56 12.83
C SER A 59 4.39 -14.71 13.85
N ILE A 60 4.85 -14.52 15.08
CA ILE A 60 4.66 -15.49 16.18
C ILE A 60 3.17 -15.67 16.50
N ILE A 61 2.38 -14.59 16.51
CA ILE A 61 0.93 -14.66 16.69
C ILE A 61 0.29 -15.45 15.54
N GLY A 62 0.68 -15.17 14.30
CA GLY A 62 0.23 -15.92 13.12
C GLY A 62 0.58 -17.40 13.20
N GLN A 63 1.79 -17.74 13.63
CA GLN A 63 2.21 -19.12 13.86
C GLN A 63 1.34 -19.79 14.93
N GLY A 64 1.00 -19.08 16.02
CA GLY A 64 0.10 -19.61 17.05
C GLY A 64 -1.29 -19.96 16.51
N PHE A 65 -1.87 -19.11 15.65
CA PHE A 65 -3.12 -19.43 14.96
C PHE A 65 -2.96 -20.63 14.01
N PHE A 66 -1.86 -20.68 13.25
CA PHE A 66 -1.58 -21.78 12.35
C PHE A 66 -1.45 -23.11 13.08
N ASP A 67 -0.72 -23.15 14.19
CA ASP A 67 -0.54 -24.35 15.01
C ASP A 67 -1.87 -24.82 15.63
N ALA A 68 -2.75 -23.88 15.97
CA ALA A 68 -4.09 -24.19 16.48
C ALA A 68 -4.99 -24.75 15.37
N PHE A 69 -5.06 -24.09 14.21
CA PHE A 69 -5.89 -24.53 13.10
C PHE A 69 -5.37 -25.79 12.42
N SER A 70 -4.06 -26.02 12.37
CA SER A 70 -3.47 -27.26 11.85
C SER A 70 -3.87 -28.51 12.63
N ARG A 71 -4.41 -28.36 13.85
CA ARG A 71 -4.94 -29.46 14.66
C ARG A 71 -6.43 -29.73 14.42
N ILE A 72 -7.14 -28.78 13.81
CA ILE A 72 -8.60 -28.80 13.64
C ILE A 72 -8.95 -29.06 12.19
N GLU A 73 -8.26 -28.38 11.28
CA GLU A 73 -8.56 -28.40 9.85
C GLU A 73 -7.98 -29.66 9.17
N PRO A 74 -8.71 -30.24 8.20
CA PRO A 74 -8.30 -31.49 7.57
C PRO A 74 -7.14 -31.34 6.58
N SER A 75 -6.91 -30.14 6.04
CA SER A 75 -5.78 -29.86 5.15
C SER A 75 -4.95 -28.66 5.61
N GLU A 76 -3.65 -28.68 5.26
CA GLU A 76 -2.75 -27.56 5.51
C GLU A 76 -3.24 -26.27 4.83
N GLY A 77 -3.81 -26.39 3.62
CA GLY A 77 -4.37 -25.25 2.90
C GLY A 77 -5.54 -24.59 3.63
N GLU A 78 -6.43 -25.39 4.23
CA GLU A 78 -7.53 -24.87 5.06
C GLU A 78 -7.01 -24.25 6.36
N ALA A 79 -6.01 -24.86 7.00
CA ALA A 79 -5.36 -24.29 8.19
C ALA A 79 -4.73 -22.93 7.88
N VAL A 80 -4.03 -22.79 6.75
CA VAL A 80 -3.50 -21.49 6.27
C VAL A 80 -4.63 -20.51 6.04
N ALA A 81 -5.71 -20.90 5.35
CA ALA A 81 -6.84 -20.02 5.07
C ALA A 81 -7.51 -19.52 6.36
N ALA A 82 -7.74 -20.41 7.33
CA ALA A 82 -8.29 -20.08 8.64
C ALA A 82 -7.35 -19.13 9.42
N THR A 83 -6.04 -19.36 9.36
CA THR A 83 -5.02 -18.49 9.97
C THR A 83 -5.06 -17.08 9.38
N LEU A 84 -5.10 -16.96 8.05
CA LEU A 84 -5.18 -15.68 7.37
C LEU A 84 -6.49 -14.95 7.73
N ALA A 85 -7.62 -15.67 7.78
CA ALA A 85 -8.90 -15.09 8.18
C ALA A 85 -8.87 -14.57 9.63
N ALA A 86 -8.31 -15.33 10.57
CA ALA A 86 -8.15 -14.92 11.96
C ALA A 86 -7.22 -13.71 12.11
N MET A 87 -6.11 -13.67 11.37
CA MET A 87 -5.19 -12.54 11.38
C MET A 87 -5.80 -11.28 10.77
N ILE A 88 -6.56 -11.41 9.65
CA ILE A 88 -7.31 -10.28 9.07
C ILE A 88 -8.34 -9.77 10.07
N PHE A 89 -9.10 -10.67 10.72
CA PHE A 89 -10.08 -10.30 11.73
C PHE A 89 -9.44 -9.60 12.92
N LEU A 90 -8.31 -10.11 13.42
CA LEU A 90 -7.57 -9.48 14.51
C LEU A 90 -7.11 -8.08 14.13
N GLY A 91 -6.54 -7.91 12.93
CA GLY A 91 -6.17 -6.60 12.40
C GLY A 91 -7.37 -5.66 12.36
N ALA A 92 -8.46 -6.09 11.73
CA ALA A 92 -9.70 -5.31 11.62
C ALA A 92 -10.29 -4.91 12.98
N LEU A 93 -10.29 -5.83 13.95
CA LEU A 93 -10.77 -5.58 15.31
C LEU A 93 -9.90 -4.54 16.02
N LEU A 94 -8.58 -4.70 15.98
CA LEU A 94 -7.64 -3.76 16.60
C LEU A 94 -7.71 -2.37 15.95
N THR A 95 -7.93 -2.29 14.64
CA THR A 95 -8.15 -1.03 13.92
C THR A 95 -9.44 -0.37 14.35
N ALA A 96 -10.55 -1.12 14.41
CA ALA A 96 -11.83 -0.59 14.84
C ALA A 96 -11.80 -0.06 16.29
N LEU A 97 -10.93 -0.63 17.13
CA LEU A 97 -10.67 -0.17 18.50
C LEU A 97 -9.65 0.99 18.59
N GLY A 98 -9.01 1.38 17.48
CA GLY A 98 -7.97 2.41 17.41
C GLY A 98 -6.58 1.97 17.89
N VAL A 99 -6.44 0.72 18.36
CA VAL A 99 -5.19 0.20 18.93
C VAL A 99 -4.17 -0.11 17.83
N TYR A 100 -4.63 -0.57 16.66
CA TYR A 100 -3.71 -0.93 15.58
C TYR A 100 -2.96 0.29 15.02
N ASP A 101 -3.59 1.45 14.97
CA ASP A 101 -2.97 2.66 14.45
C ASP A 101 -1.79 3.12 15.33
N GLU A 102 -1.92 3.01 16.66
CA GLU A 102 -0.82 3.28 17.60
C GLU A 102 0.34 2.27 17.42
N ILE A 103 0.00 0.99 17.23
CA ILE A 103 1.00 -0.05 16.93
C ILE A 103 1.70 0.27 15.60
N ALA A 104 0.94 0.68 14.58
CA ALA A 104 1.45 0.97 13.26
C ALA A 104 2.37 2.20 13.24
N GLU A 105 2.03 3.25 13.98
CA GLU A 105 2.88 4.44 14.13
C GLU A 105 4.21 4.09 14.81
N PHE A 106 4.18 3.26 15.85
CA PHE A 106 5.40 2.83 16.53
C PHE A 106 6.27 1.89 15.69
N ALA A 107 5.66 0.92 15.03
CA ALA A 107 6.34 -0.18 14.34
C ALA A 107 6.73 0.13 12.90
N GLY A 108 6.08 1.11 12.27
CA GLY A 108 6.25 1.45 10.87
C GLY A 108 6.06 0.23 9.97
N ALA A 109 7.10 -0.09 9.18
CA ALA A 109 7.08 -1.22 8.25
C ALA A 109 6.76 -2.57 8.91
N GLY A 110 7.11 -2.76 10.19
CA GLY A 110 6.85 -4.01 10.91
C GLY A 110 5.37 -4.33 11.11
N ALA A 111 4.51 -3.31 11.17
CA ALA A 111 3.06 -3.47 11.25
C ALA A 111 2.36 -3.28 9.90
N ALA A 112 3.00 -2.59 8.95
CA ALA A 112 2.44 -2.34 7.62
C ALA A 112 2.60 -3.53 6.66
N VAL A 113 3.69 -4.30 6.78
CA VAL A 113 4.00 -5.45 5.88
C VAL A 113 3.14 -6.69 6.14
N PRO A 114 2.87 -7.11 7.40
CA PRO A 114 2.03 -8.27 7.66
C PRO A 114 0.58 -8.08 7.19
N ILE A 115 -0.16 -9.19 7.02
CA ILE A 115 -1.55 -9.14 6.52
C ILE A 115 -2.50 -8.33 7.42
N THR A 116 -2.20 -8.23 8.72
CA THR A 116 -2.92 -7.36 9.66
C THR A 116 -2.80 -5.88 9.30
N GLY A 117 -1.67 -5.46 8.71
CA GLY A 117 -1.45 -4.09 8.24
C GLY A 117 -2.30 -3.77 7.02
N PHE A 118 -2.42 -4.73 6.10
CA PHE A 118 -3.37 -4.61 5.00
C PHE A 118 -4.80 -4.47 5.53
N ALA A 119 -5.21 -5.30 6.50
CA ALA A 119 -6.52 -5.18 7.13
C ALA A 119 -6.73 -3.79 7.76
N ASN A 120 -5.72 -3.23 8.44
CA ASN A 120 -5.78 -1.88 9.00
C ASN A 120 -6.10 -0.82 7.96
N THR A 121 -5.36 -0.81 6.86
CA THR A 121 -5.56 0.20 5.80
C THR A 121 -6.96 0.12 5.18
N VAL A 122 -7.48 -1.10 4.98
CA VAL A 122 -8.80 -1.33 4.41
C VAL A 122 -9.91 -0.91 5.36
N VAL A 123 -9.78 -1.26 6.65
CA VAL A 123 -10.78 -0.96 7.68
C VAL A 123 -10.78 0.52 8.03
N ALA A 124 -9.62 1.16 8.14
CA ALA A 124 -9.51 2.60 8.32
C ALA A 124 -10.21 3.36 7.18
N ALA A 125 -9.95 2.98 5.92
CA ALA A 125 -10.65 3.56 4.78
C ALA A 125 -12.17 3.32 4.83
N ALA A 126 -12.61 2.13 5.26
CA ALA A 126 -14.03 1.85 5.42
C ALA A 126 -14.68 2.75 6.49
N MET A 127 -13.98 3.02 7.59
CA MET A 127 -14.44 3.88 8.68
C MET A 127 -14.50 5.36 8.27
N ASP A 128 -13.45 5.86 7.62
CA ASP A 128 -13.35 7.26 7.17
C ASP A 128 -14.41 7.61 6.12
N PHE A 129 -14.60 6.72 5.14
CA PHE A 129 -15.45 6.96 3.99
C PHE A 129 -16.87 6.39 4.14
N ARG A 130 -17.24 5.91 5.33
CA ARG A 130 -18.61 5.43 5.62
C ARG A 130 -19.68 6.50 5.34
N ARG A 131 -19.37 7.77 5.57
CA ARG A 131 -20.30 8.89 5.38
C ARG A 131 -20.57 9.22 3.91
N GLU A 132 -19.71 8.77 3.00
CA GLU A 132 -19.85 8.98 1.55
C GLU A 132 -20.74 7.91 0.87
N GLY A 133 -21.34 7.01 1.66
CA GLY A 133 -22.24 5.96 1.20
C GLY A 133 -21.55 4.63 0.95
N PHE A 134 -22.32 3.54 0.94
CA PHE A 134 -21.78 2.17 0.93
C PHE A 134 -21.03 1.81 -0.36
N ILE A 135 -21.50 2.26 -1.52
CA ILE A 135 -20.94 1.88 -2.82
C ILE A 135 -19.87 2.88 -3.26
N LEU A 136 -20.27 4.13 -3.51
CA LEU A 136 -19.39 5.17 -4.06
C LEU A 136 -18.34 5.68 -3.05
N GLY A 137 -18.64 5.61 -1.75
CA GLY A 137 -17.72 5.96 -0.67
C GLY A 137 -16.92 4.75 -0.21
N LEU A 138 -17.47 4.00 0.75
CA LEU A 138 -16.83 2.87 1.42
C LEU A 138 -16.29 1.84 0.42
N GLY A 139 -17.14 1.32 -0.48
CA GLY A 139 -16.78 0.25 -1.41
C GLY A 139 -15.66 0.65 -2.37
N CYS A 140 -15.79 1.80 -3.03
CA CYS A 140 -14.77 2.33 -3.93
C CYS A 140 -13.43 2.56 -3.20
N LYS A 141 -13.45 3.09 -1.98
CA LYS A 141 -12.21 3.42 -1.23
C LYS A 141 -11.49 2.17 -0.72
N MET A 142 -12.22 1.18 -0.22
CA MET A 142 -11.64 -0.13 0.11
C MET A 142 -11.05 -0.81 -1.14
N PHE A 143 -11.74 -0.72 -2.28
CA PHE A 143 -11.27 -1.32 -3.53
C PHE A 143 -10.04 -0.61 -4.12
N LEU A 144 -9.86 0.70 -3.91
CA LEU A 144 -8.63 1.39 -4.31
C LEU A 144 -7.38 0.82 -3.62
N ILE A 145 -7.54 0.30 -2.40
CA ILE A 145 -6.46 -0.32 -1.62
C ILE A 145 -6.29 -1.80 -2.04
N ALA A 146 -7.39 -2.55 -2.11
CA ALA A 146 -7.36 -3.99 -2.41
C ALA A 146 -7.12 -4.32 -3.90
N GLY A 147 -7.61 -3.47 -4.80
CA GLY A 147 -7.61 -3.67 -6.25
C GLY A 147 -6.21 -3.91 -6.83
N PRO A 148 -5.20 -3.06 -6.54
CA PRO A 148 -3.84 -3.29 -7.00
C PRO A 148 -3.28 -4.65 -6.56
N ILE A 149 -3.55 -5.08 -5.32
CA ILE A 149 -3.07 -6.36 -4.79
C ILE A 149 -3.71 -7.53 -5.51
N LEU A 150 -5.02 -7.47 -5.75
CA LEU A 150 -5.73 -8.50 -6.51
C LEU A 150 -5.18 -8.61 -7.94
N VAL A 151 -5.02 -7.48 -8.64
CA VAL A 151 -4.50 -7.46 -10.02
C VAL A 151 -3.10 -8.05 -10.08
N TRP A 152 -2.16 -7.55 -9.28
CA TRP A 152 -0.79 -8.03 -9.32
C TRP A 152 -0.65 -9.46 -8.79
N GLY A 153 -1.44 -9.84 -7.78
CA GLY A 153 -1.47 -11.20 -7.24
C GLY A 153 -1.95 -12.22 -8.27
N THR A 154 -3.05 -11.94 -8.98
CA THR A 154 -3.57 -12.84 -10.02
C THR A 154 -2.63 -12.92 -11.22
N VAL A 155 -2.09 -11.79 -11.68
CA VAL A 155 -1.14 -11.76 -12.82
C VAL A 155 0.14 -12.52 -12.47
N ALA A 156 0.72 -12.29 -11.29
CA ALA A 156 1.91 -13.01 -10.84
C ALA A 156 1.63 -14.52 -10.70
N GLY A 157 0.48 -14.90 -10.16
CA GLY A 157 0.06 -16.30 -10.05
C GLY A 157 -0.08 -17.00 -11.40
N PHE A 158 -0.64 -16.32 -12.41
CA PHE A 158 -0.74 -16.82 -13.77
C PHE A 158 0.63 -17.12 -14.37
N PHE A 159 1.56 -16.16 -14.31
CA PHE A 159 2.91 -16.34 -14.84
C PHE A 159 3.72 -17.39 -14.06
N ALA A 160 3.59 -17.44 -12.73
CA ALA A 160 4.23 -18.48 -11.91
C ALA A 160 3.70 -19.88 -12.27
N GLY A 161 2.39 -20.00 -12.54
CA GLY A 161 1.78 -21.23 -13.02
C GLY A 161 2.33 -21.67 -14.39
N LEU A 162 2.40 -20.75 -15.36
CA LEU A 162 3.00 -21.01 -16.67
C LEU A 162 4.46 -21.44 -16.56
N LEU A 163 5.25 -20.74 -15.74
CA LEU A 163 6.65 -21.06 -15.52
C LEU A 163 6.80 -22.47 -14.91
N LYS A 164 5.99 -22.81 -13.91
CA LYS A 164 5.99 -24.15 -13.29
C LYS A 164 5.73 -25.24 -14.33
N ILE A 165 4.74 -25.04 -15.20
CA ILE A 165 4.41 -26.00 -16.26
C ILE A 165 5.57 -26.13 -17.25
N ALA A 166 6.13 -25.02 -17.72
CA ALA A 166 7.24 -25.02 -18.67
C ALA A 166 8.49 -25.72 -18.11
N VAL A 167 8.81 -25.48 -16.84
CA VAL A 167 9.92 -26.14 -16.14
C VAL A 167 9.66 -27.64 -15.98
N LEU A 168 8.46 -28.04 -15.54
CA LEU A 168 8.09 -29.45 -15.41
C LEU A 168 8.08 -30.19 -16.76
N SER A 169 7.71 -29.53 -17.86
CA SER A 169 7.76 -30.12 -19.20
C SER A 169 9.17 -30.28 -19.75
N LEU A 170 10.14 -29.49 -19.26
CA LEU A 170 11.54 -29.58 -19.68
C LEU A 170 12.32 -30.64 -18.87
N LEU A 171 11.84 -30.96 -17.67
CA LEU A 171 12.41 -31.96 -16.76
C LEU A 171 11.86 -33.38 -16.97
N ARG A 172 10.82 -33.53 -17.79
CA ARG A 172 10.27 -34.81 -18.25
C ARG A 172 10.80 -35.14 -19.64
#